data_AF-A0AAD5M8S7-F1
#
_entry.id   AF-A0AAD5M8S7-F1
#
_cell.length_a   1.000
_cell.length_b   1.000
_cell.length_c   1.000
_cell.angle_alpha   90.00
_cell.angle_beta   90.00
_cell.angle_gamma   90.00
#
_symmetry.space_group_name_H-M   'P 1'
#
loop_
_entity.id
_entity.type
_entity.pdbx_description
1 polymer ?
#
loop_
_entity_poly.entity_id
_entity_poly.type
_entity_poly.pdbx_seq_one_letter_code
_entity_poly.pdbx_strand_id
1 'polypeptide(L)'
;MLPDLSPHLHTQECNVLIELLKRCYAESTIGKFFGKCSYWDEAVWQCTRKERIWRRDNNPRYKKRLIELRNLPESHWTPALRKLKEEGLLPDPQSGEGCPI
;
A
#
# COMPACT_ATOMS: atom_id res chain seq x y z
N MET A 1 2.27 9.18 13.68
CA MET A 1 3.04 9.64 12.51
C MET A 1 2.59 8.90 11.28
N LEU A 2 2.30 9.62 10.21
CA LEU A 2 2.07 9.06 8.87
C LEU A 2 3.41 8.51 8.32
N PRO A 3 3.45 7.32 7.72
CA PRO A 3 4.66 6.83 7.07
C PRO A 3 5.01 7.67 5.84
N ASP A 4 6.30 7.68 5.46
CA ASP A 4 6.74 8.23 4.18
C ASP A 4 6.06 7.47 3.04
N LEU A 5 5.32 8.19 2.18
CA LEU A 5 4.53 7.63 1.07
C LEU A 5 5.31 7.60 -0.26
N SER A 6 6.64 7.56 -0.18
CA SER A 6 7.50 7.35 -1.33
C SER A 6 7.24 5.95 -1.94
N PRO A 7 7.05 5.85 -3.26
CA PRO A 7 6.52 4.63 -3.88
C PRO A 7 7.45 3.41 -3.75
N HIS A 8 8.75 3.62 -3.63
CA HIS A 8 9.73 2.54 -3.46
C HIS A 8 9.72 1.92 -2.05
N LEU A 9 9.02 2.51 -1.08
CA LEU A 9 8.95 2.00 0.29
C LEU A 9 7.77 1.04 0.53
N HIS A 10 6.89 0.92 -0.46
CA HIS A 10 5.61 0.26 -0.34
C HIS A 10 5.40 -0.82 -1.41
N THR A 11 4.62 -1.83 -1.05
CA THR A 11 4.13 -2.84 -1.99
C THR A 11 3.29 -2.23 -3.11
N GLN A 12 3.24 -2.89 -4.27
CA GLN A 12 2.45 -2.45 -5.43
C GLN A 12 1.00 -2.14 -5.07
N GLU A 13 0.36 -2.96 -4.25
CA GLU A 13 -1.03 -2.82 -3.83
C GLU A 13 -1.27 -1.55 -3.01
N CYS A 14 -0.39 -1.28 -2.03
CA CYS A 14 -0.45 -0.03 -1.27
C CYS A 14 -0.11 1.19 -2.14
N ASN A 15 0.77 1.05 -3.14
CA ASN A 15 1.09 2.15 -4.06
C ASN A 15 -0.11 2.58 -4.90
N VAL A 16 -0.98 1.65 -5.32
CA VAL A 16 -2.24 1.99 -6.00
C VAL A 16 -3.11 2.90 -5.12
N LEU A 17 -3.26 2.56 -3.83
CA LEU A 17 -4.01 3.40 -2.89
C LEU A 17 -3.36 4.77 -2.68
N ILE A 18 -2.02 4.83 -2.61
CA ILE A 18 -1.28 6.09 -2.47
C ILE A 18 -1.48 6.97 -3.72
N GLU A 19 -1.50 6.39 -4.92
CA GLU A 19 -1.81 7.13 -6.14
C GLU A 19 -3.23 7.67 -6.15
N LEU A 20 -4.21 6.89 -5.73
CA LEU A 20 -5.61 7.34 -5.62
C LEU A 20 -5.76 8.48 -4.62
N LEU A 21 -5.05 8.42 -3.49
CA LEU A 21 -4.99 9.51 -2.52
C LEU A 21 -4.37 10.77 -3.14
N LYS A 22 -3.22 10.64 -3.82
CA LYS A 22 -2.54 11.76 -4.49
C LYS A 22 -3.43 12.39 -5.58
N ARG A 23 -4.16 11.59 -6.35
CA ARG A 23 -5.13 12.06 -7.34
C ARG A 23 -6.29 12.81 -6.67
N CYS A 24 -6.86 12.25 -5.60
CA CYS A 24 -7.89 12.93 -4.82
C CYS A 24 -7.40 14.29 -4.33
N TYR A 25 -6.18 14.36 -3.80
CA TYR A 25 -5.56 15.63 -3.40
C TYR A 25 -5.29 16.58 -4.56
N ALA A 26 -4.91 16.10 -5.74
CA ALA A 26 -4.72 16.97 -6.91
C ALA A 26 -6.04 17.61 -7.35
N GLU A 27 -7.14 16.84 -7.35
CA GLU A 27 -8.46 17.27 -7.80
C GLU A 27 -9.20 18.14 -6.78
N SER A 28 -8.94 17.96 -5.48
CA SER A 28 -9.66 18.62 -4.40
C SER A 28 -8.85 19.71 -3.70
N THR A 29 -8.43 20.74 -4.44
CA THR A 29 -7.66 21.88 -3.90
C THR A 29 -8.31 22.54 -2.68
N ILE A 30 -9.63 22.75 -2.68
CA ILE A 30 -10.39 23.30 -1.53
C ILE A 30 -10.99 22.20 -0.63
N GLY A 31 -11.34 21.05 -1.21
CA GLY A 31 -12.00 19.93 -0.52
C GLY A 31 -11.12 19.17 0.49
N LYS A 32 -9.79 19.35 0.44
CA LYS A 32 -8.84 18.82 1.43
C LYS A 32 -9.20 19.20 2.86
N PHE A 33 -9.67 20.43 3.08
CA PHE A 33 -10.00 20.94 4.40
C PHE A 33 -11.32 20.37 4.95
N PHE A 34 -12.17 19.81 4.09
CA PHE A 34 -13.46 19.22 4.46
C PHE A 34 -13.41 17.69 4.55
N GLY A 35 -12.21 17.07 4.50
CA GLY A 35 -12.08 15.62 4.61
C GLY A 35 -12.56 14.85 3.38
N LYS A 36 -12.60 15.47 2.20
CA LYS A 36 -13.08 14.85 0.95
C LYS A 36 -12.30 13.59 0.56
N CYS A 37 -11.04 13.49 0.97
CA CYS A 37 -10.17 12.33 0.69
C CYS A 37 -10.01 11.36 1.88
N SER A 38 -10.80 11.54 2.96
CA SER A 38 -10.71 10.74 4.19
C SER A 38 -10.76 9.23 3.97
N TYR A 39 -11.59 8.77 3.02
CA TYR A 39 -11.67 7.36 2.64
C TYR A 39 -10.32 6.81 2.12
N TRP A 40 -9.67 7.54 1.20
CA TRP A 40 -8.38 7.14 0.65
C TRP A 40 -7.27 7.25 1.70
N ASP A 41 -7.32 8.26 2.55
CA ASP A 41 -6.41 8.41 3.70
C ASP A 41 -6.50 7.20 4.64
N GLU A 42 -7.71 6.77 4.99
CA GLU A 42 -7.92 5.59 5.82
C GLU A 42 -7.43 4.32 5.11
N ALA A 43 -7.75 4.15 3.83
CA ALA A 43 -7.32 2.99 3.05
C ALA A 43 -5.79 2.87 3.00
N VAL A 44 -5.07 3.98 2.75
CA VAL A 44 -3.60 4.04 2.76
C VAL A 44 -3.05 3.71 4.14
N TRP A 45 -3.63 4.28 5.19
CA TRP A 45 -3.21 4.00 6.57
C TRP A 45 -3.37 2.51 6.93
N GLN A 46 -4.51 1.91 6.58
CA GLN A 46 -4.75 0.49 6.84
C GLN A 46 -3.77 -0.39 6.05
N CYS A 47 -3.50 -0.07 4.78
CA CYS A 47 -2.58 -0.84 3.93
C CYS A 47 -1.14 -0.79 4.47
N THR A 48 -0.61 0.40 4.70
CA THR A 48 0.75 0.59 5.22
C THR A 48 0.94 0.01 6.63
N ARG A 49 -0.14 -0.02 7.44
CA ARG A 49 -0.13 -0.74 8.72
C ARG A 49 0.00 -2.25 8.53
N LYS A 50 -0.74 -2.85 7.59
CA LYS A 50 -0.67 -4.28 7.29
C LYS A 50 0.69 -4.68 6.74
N GLU A 51 1.27 -3.85 5.88
CA GLU A 51 2.63 -4.02 5.37
C GLU A 51 3.67 -4.00 6.49
N ARG A 52 3.55 -3.06 7.44
CA ARG A 52 4.44 -3.00 8.61
C ARG A 52 4.32 -4.24 9.49
N ILE A 53 3.11 -4.72 9.73
CA ILE A 53 2.87 -5.94 10.51
C ILE A 53 3.53 -7.13 9.80
N TRP A 54 3.29 -7.30 8.51
CA TRP A 54 3.90 -8.38 7.73
C TRP A 54 5.44 -8.33 7.82
N ARG A 55 6.04 -7.15 7.62
CA ARG A 55 7.50 -6.96 7.71
C ARG A 55 8.03 -7.28 9.11
N ARG A 56 7.28 -6.97 10.17
CA ARG A 56 7.66 -7.28 11.55
C ARG A 56 7.69 -8.79 11.80
N ASP A 57 6.72 -9.50 11.22
CA ASP A 57 6.54 -10.93 11.47
C ASP A 57 7.47 -11.79 10.60
N ASN A 58 7.86 -11.30 9.41
CA ASN A 58 8.66 -12.05 8.44
C ASN A 58 10.14 -11.64 8.37
N ASN A 59 10.50 -10.39 8.71
CA ASN A 59 11.90 -9.99 8.63
C ASN A 59 12.71 -10.52 9.82
N PRO A 60 13.90 -11.10 9.57
CA PRO A 60 14.77 -11.55 10.66
C PRO A 60 15.27 -10.36 11.49
N ARG A 61 15.24 -10.47 12.82
CA ARG A 61 15.62 -9.37 13.74
C ARG A 61 17.11 -8.99 13.65
N TYR A 62 17.98 -9.96 13.37
CA TYR A 62 19.44 -9.82 13.45
C TYR A 62 20.17 -10.24 12.16
N LYS A 63 19.45 -10.49 11.06
CA LYS A 63 20.04 -10.86 9.77
C LYS A 63 19.67 -9.83 8.71
N LYS A 64 20.46 -9.76 7.63
CA LYS A 64 20.10 -8.98 6.46
C LYS A 64 18.73 -9.44 5.93
N ARG A 65 17.91 -8.49 5.48
CA ARG A 65 16.66 -8.80 4.77
C ARG A 65 17.06 -9.48 3.46
N LEU A 66 16.51 -10.67 3.24
CA LEU A 66 16.80 -11.46 2.04
C LEU A 66 15.82 -11.20 0.90
N ILE A 67 14.65 -10.64 1.22
CA ILE A 67 13.54 -10.47 0.27
C ILE A 67 12.98 -9.06 0.46
N GLU A 68 12.89 -8.32 -0.64
CA GLU A 68 12.13 -7.08 -0.70
C GLU A 68 10.64 -7.42 -0.88
N LEU A 69 9.80 -6.92 0.02
CA LEU A 69 8.36 -7.13 -0.08
C LEU A 69 7.81 -6.25 -1.22
N ARG A 70 7.70 -6.85 -2.41
CA ARG A 70 7.16 -6.19 -3.61
C ARG A 70 5.63 -6.23 -3.66
N ASN A 71 5.03 -7.37 -3.29
CA ASN A 71 3.58 -7.61 -3.32
C ASN A 71 3.08 -8.01 -1.92
N LEU A 72 1.99 -7.41 -1.45
CA LEU A 72 1.38 -7.72 -0.17
C LEU A 72 0.52 -9.00 -0.30
N PRO A 73 0.72 -10.03 0.52
CA PRO A 73 -0.06 -11.26 0.40
C PRO A 73 -1.55 -11.02 0.68
N GLU A 74 -2.41 -11.78 0.00
CA GLU A 74 -3.88 -11.61 0.08
C GLU A 74 -4.43 -11.73 1.50
N SER A 75 -3.75 -12.48 2.38
CA SER A 75 -4.10 -12.61 3.80
C SER A 75 -4.06 -11.28 4.56
N HIS A 76 -3.27 -10.31 4.07
CA HIS A 76 -3.07 -8.99 4.67
C HIS A 76 -3.85 -7.89 3.96
N TRP A 77 -4.65 -8.22 2.94
CA TRP A 77 -5.42 -7.23 2.21
C TRP A 77 -6.52 -6.59 3.05
N THR A 78 -6.68 -5.30 2.86
CA THR A 78 -7.76 -4.50 3.46
C THR A 78 -9.04 -4.64 2.62
N PRO A 79 -10.22 -4.26 3.16
CA PRO A 79 -11.45 -4.22 2.37
C PRO A 79 -11.33 -3.36 1.11
N ALA A 80 -10.60 -2.25 1.17
CA ALA A 80 -10.33 -1.39 0.02
C ALA A 80 -9.55 -2.12 -1.08
N LEU A 81 -8.50 -2.89 -0.72
CA LEU A 81 -7.75 -3.68 -1.69
C LEU A 81 -8.61 -4.78 -2.35
N ARG A 82 -9.47 -5.45 -1.56
CA ARG A 82 -10.39 -6.46 -2.12
C ARG A 82 -11.34 -5.85 -3.15
N LYS A 83 -11.92 -4.68 -2.82
CA LYS A 83 -12.77 -3.93 -3.75
C LYS A 83 -12.03 -3.55 -5.03
N LEU A 84 -10.80 -3.07 -4.93
CA LEU A 84 -9.99 -2.72 -6.10
C LEU A 84 -9.63 -3.94 -6.96
N LYS A 85 -9.45 -5.13 -6.36
CA LYS A 85 -9.29 -6.39 -7.12
C LYS A 85 -10.54 -6.73 -7.91
N GLU A 86 -11.71 -6.64 -7.29
CA GLU A 86 -13.00 -6.90 -7.94
C GLU A 86 -13.24 -5.93 -9.11
N GLU A 87 -12.80 -4.68 -8.97
CA GLU A 87 -12.84 -3.65 -10.02
C GLU A 87 -11.76 -3.82 -11.10
N GLY A 88 -10.83 -4.78 -10.96
CA GLY A 88 -9.74 -5.01 -11.92
C GLY A 88 -8.67 -3.91 -11.92
N LEU A 89 -8.55 -3.14 -10.83
CA LEU A 89 -7.63 -2.00 -10.70
C LEU A 89 -6.31 -2.35 -9.99
N LEU A 90 -6.14 -3.59 -9.51
CA LEU A 90 -4.89 -4.05 -8.91
C LEU A 90 -4.01 -4.79 -9.93
N PRO A 91 -2.68 -4.61 -9.87
CA PRO A 91 -1.75 -5.37 -10.72
C PRO A 91 -1.73 -6.85 -10.32
N ASP A 92 -1.50 -7.73 -11.31
CA ASP A 92 -1.42 -9.17 -11.07
C ASP A 92 -0.21 -9.51 -10.18
N PRO A 93 -0.41 -10.18 -9.03
CA PRO A 93 0.67 -10.48 -8.08
C PRO A 93 1.72 -11.45 -8.62
N GLN A 94 1.43 -12.16 -9.73
CA GLN A 94 2.31 -13.09 -10.42
C GLN A 94 3.29 -12.41 -11.41
N SER A 95 3.13 -11.11 -11.68
CA SER A 95 3.98 -10.36 -12.63
C SER A 95 5.38 -9.99 -12.10
N GLY A 96 5.71 -10.42 -10.89
CA GLY A 96 6.92 -9.99 -10.20
C GLY A 96 7.34 -10.94 -9.09
N GLU A 97 7.74 -12.15 -9.46
CA GLU A 97 8.67 -12.89 -8.61
C GLU A 97 9.84 -11.96 -8.29
N GLY A 98 10.08 -11.73 -7.00
CA GLY A 98 11.08 -10.77 -6.55
C GLY A 98 12.46 -11.11 -7.11
N CYS A 99 13.16 -10.11 -7.63
CA CYS A 99 14.57 -10.30 -7.95
C CYS A 99 15.32 -10.57 -6.63
N PRO A 100 16.15 -11.62 -6.53
CA PRO A 100 17.07 -11.75 -5.41
C PRO A 100 18.01 -10.54 -5.39
N ILE A 101 18.29 -10.01 -4.18
CA ILE A 101 19.22 -8.90 -3.95
C ILE A 101 20.66 -9.39 -4.09
#